data_AF-A0A7X3RHI2-F1
#
_entry.id   AF-A0A7X3RHI2-F1
#
_cell.length_a   1.000
_cell.length_b   1.000
_cell.length_c   1.000
_cell.angle_alpha   90.00
_cell.angle_beta   90.00
_cell.angle_gamma   90.00
#
_symmetry.space_group_name_H-M   'P 1'
#
loop_
_entity.id
_entity.type
_entity.pdbx_description
1 polymer ?
#
loop_
_entity_poly.entity_id
_entity_poly.type
_entity_poly.pdbx_seq_one_letter_code
_entity_poly.pdbx_strand_id
1 'polypeptide(L)' 'MKRLTWIAHDIWNYFLSWQRTRYSLGLPYMSYSEMSRAFTILRNTHPEVFAHWRELDSWAARDILKRLDTGYQRFF' A
#
# COMPACT_ATOMS: atom_id res chain seq x y z
N MET A 1 -8.68 -18.35 5.20
CA MET A 1 -9.06 -17.24 4.30
C MET A 1 -9.16 -15.88 4.99
N LYS A 2 -9.81 -15.71 6.15
CA LYS A 2 -10.04 -14.38 6.77
C LYS A 2 -8.77 -13.54 7.04
N ARG A 3 -7.65 -14.16 7.49
CA ARG A 3 -6.43 -13.43 7.88
C ARG A 3 -5.72 -12.71 6.73
N LEU A 4 -5.51 -13.39 5.61
CA LEU A 4 -4.84 -12.79 4.44
C LEU A 4 -5.67 -11.66 3.83
N THR A 5 -7.01 -11.80 3.84
CA THR A 5 -7.91 -10.72 3.43
C THR A 5 -7.83 -9.50 4.35
N TRP A 6 -7.72 -9.71 5.66
CA TRP A 6 -7.47 -8.61 6.61
C TRP A 6 -6.14 -7.90 6.36
N ILE A 7 -5.05 -8.66 6.16
CA ILE A 7 -3.75 -8.06 5.83
C ILE A 7 -3.82 -7.27 4.53
N ALA A 8 -4.51 -7.80 3.50
CA ALA A 8 -4.72 -7.09 2.25
C ALA A 8 -5.50 -5.77 2.45
N HIS A 9 -6.54 -5.81 3.28
CA HIS A 9 -7.32 -4.62 3.66
C HIS A 9 -6.48 -3.58 4.41
N ASP A 10 -5.62 -4.01 5.33
CA ASP A 10 -4.75 -3.11 6.09
C ASP A 10 -3.70 -2.43 5.19
N ILE A 11 -3.06 -3.18 4.28
CA ILE A 11 -2.14 -2.61 3.29
C ILE A 11 -2.87 -1.58 2.42
N TRP A 12 -4.05 -1.94 1.90
CA TRP A 12 -4.86 -1.02 1.08
C TRP A 12 -5.16 0.28 1.83
N ASN A 13 -5.68 0.21 3.05
CA ASN A 13 -6.07 1.38 3.83
C ASN A 13 -4.87 2.24 4.23
N TYR A 14 -3.74 1.63 4.56
CA TYR A 14 -2.52 2.36 4.88
C TYR A 14 -2.10 3.25 3.71
N PHE A 15 -2.00 2.67 2.51
CA PHE A 15 -1.60 3.42 1.32
C PHE A 15 -2.68 4.39 0.84
N LEU A 16 -3.96 4.04 0.96
CA LEU A 16 -5.07 4.96 0.68
C LEU A 16 -5.02 6.18 1.61
N SER A 17 -4.72 6.00 2.89
CA SER A 17 -4.55 7.12 3.82
C SER A 17 -3.39 8.02 3.39
N TRP A 18 -2.26 7.46 2.95
CA TRP A 18 -1.15 8.25 2.43
C TRP A 18 -1.54 9.06 1.18
N GLN A 19 -2.29 8.46 0.25
CA GLN A 19 -2.78 9.19 -0.93
C GLN A 19 -3.66 10.38 -0.53
N ARG A 20 -4.57 10.18 0.43
CA ARG A 20 -5.43 11.26 0.98
C ARG A 20 -4.62 12.36 1.63
N THR A 21 -3.60 12.01 2.44
CA THR A 21 -2.69 12.99 3.04
C THR A 21 -1.96 13.78 1.98
N ARG A 22 -1.42 13.12 0.94
CA ARG A 22 -0.72 13.80 -0.16
C ARG A 22 -1.64 14.77 -0.90
N TYR A 23 -2.86 14.35 -1.23
CA TYR A 23 -3.87 15.22 -1.82
C TYR A 23 -4.15 16.46 -0.96
N SER A 24 -4.34 16.28 0.35
CA SER A 24 -4.59 17.40 1.27
C SER A 24 -3.42 18.39 1.34
N LEU A 25 -2.21 17.95 1.00
CA LEU A 25 -1.00 18.76 0.93
C LEU A 25 -0.71 19.32 -0.48
N GLY A 26 -1.60 19.10 -1.45
CA GLY A 26 -1.38 19.49 -2.84
C GLY A 26 -0.25 18.71 -3.54
N LEU A 27 0.18 17.58 -2.97
CA LEU A 27 1.22 16.72 -3.53
C LEU A 27 0.61 15.73 -4.54
N PRO A 28 1.37 15.35 -5.58
CA PRO A 28 0.91 14.32 -6.51
C PRO A 28 0.72 12.99 -5.78
N TYR A 29 -0.27 12.20 -6.20
CA TYR A 29 -0.45 10.83 -5.73
C TYR A 29 0.79 9.98 -6.01
N MET A 30 1.05 9.00 -5.15
CA MET A 30 2.11 8.02 -5.41
C MET A 30 1.69 7.08 -6.52
N SER A 31 2.59 6.86 -7.46
CA SER A 31 2.53 5.77 -8.44
C SER A 31 2.69 4.40 -7.77
N TYR A 32 2.36 3.34 -8.51
CA TYR A 32 2.63 1.95 -8.10
C TYR A 32 4.10 1.71 -7.71
N SER A 33 5.05 2.33 -8.43
CA SER A 33 6.49 2.18 -8.18
C SER A 33 6.88 2.81 -6.83
N GLU A 34 6.39 4.01 -6.55
CA GLU A 34 6.65 4.72 -5.28
C GLU A 34 6.03 3.98 -4.09
N MET A 35 4.79 3.49 -4.23
CA MET A 35 4.15 2.69 -3.18
C MET A 35 4.88 1.38 -2.95
N SER A 36 5.34 0.70 -4.01
CA SER A 36 6.11 -0.54 -3.90
C SER A 36 7.45 -0.34 -3.19
N ARG A 37 8.12 0.78 -3.47
CA ARG A 37 9.34 1.18 -2.77
C ARG A 37 9.06 1.44 -1.28
N ALA A 38 8.04 2.24 -0.98
CA ALA A 38 7.63 2.53 0.39
C ALA A 38 7.26 1.26 1.16
N PHE A 39 6.49 0.35 0.55
CA PHE A 39 6.14 -0.95 1.14
C PHE A 39 7.39 -1.77 1.52
N THR A 40 8.39 -1.78 0.65
CA THR A 40 9.66 -2.47 0.91
C THR A 40 10.42 -1.83 2.08
N ILE A 41 10.47 -0.50 2.13
CA ILE A 41 11.10 0.23 3.24
C ILE A 41 10.38 -0.06 4.56
N LEU A 42 9.05 0.07 4.60
CA LEU A 42 8.25 -0.16 5.80
C LEU A 42 8.46 -1.58 6.36
N ARG A 43 8.45 -2.60 5.50
CA ARG A 43 8.68 -4.00 5.90
C ARG A 43 10.07 -4.26 6.47
N ASN A 44 11.08 -3.49 6.05
CA ASN A 44 12.47 -3.71 6.43
C ASN A 44 12.88 -2.86 7.64
N THR A 45 12.40 -1.61 7.70
CA THR A 45 12.79 -0.63 8.72
C THR A 45 11.92 -0.70 9.97
N HIS A 46 10.66 -1.13 9.85
CA HIS A 46 9.72 -1.28 10.97
C HIS A 46 9.15 -2.71 11.02
N PRO A 47 10.02 -3.73 11.14
CA PRO A 47 9.59 -5.12 11.11
C PRO A 47 8.59 -5.46 12.22
N GLU A 48 8.66 -4.82 13.38
CA GLU A 48 7.73 -5.00 14.50
C GLU A 48 6.31 -4.55 14.17
N VAL A 49 6.16 -3.45 13.43
CA VAL A 49 4.86 -2.88 13.07
C VAL A 49 4.26 -3.65 11.88
N PHE A 50 5.08 -3.94 10.87
CA PHE A 50 4.63 -4.53 9.60
C PHE A 50 4.95 -6.01 9.46
N ALA A 51 5.28 -6.72 10.54
CA ALA A 51 5.56 -8.16 10.53
C ALA A 51 4.41 -8.95 9.87
N HIS A 52 3.17 -8.64 10.25
CA HIS A 52 1.98 -9.33 9.77
C HIS A 52 1.76 -9.17 8.25
N TRP A 53 2.26 -8.10 7.64
CA TRP A 53 2.22 -7.93 6.18
C TRP A 53 3.07 -8.95 5.43
N ARG A 54 4.06 -9.57 6.09
CA ARG A 54 4.93 -10.60 5.49
C ARG A 54 4.21 -11.91 5.24
N GLU A 55 3.07 -12.14 5.90
CA GLU A 55 2.27 -13.34 5.70
C GLU A 55 1.49 -13.32 4.38
N LEU A 56 1.17 -12.12 3.89
CA LEU A 56 0.69 -11.96 2.53
C LEU A 56 1.88 -12.05 1.58
N ASP A 57 1.73 -12.88 0.56
CA ASP A 57 2.76 -13.00 -0.47
C ASP A 57 3.11 -11.62 -1.06
N SER A 58 4.39 -11.42 -1.37
CA SER A 58 4.92 -10.13 -1.78
C SER A 58 4.41 -9.66 -3.14
N TRP A 59 3.95 -10.58 -4.01
CA TRP A 59 3.28 -10.26 -5.25
C TRP A 59 1.82 -9.89 -5.00
N ALA A 60 1.13 -10.62 -4.13
CA ALA A 60 -0.25 -10.28 -3.73
C ALA A 60 -0.31 -8.89 -3.09
N ALA A 61 0.63 -8.55 -2.19
CA ALA A 61 0.73 -7.22 -1.61
C ALA A 61 0.95 -6.13 -2.68
N ARG A 62 1.78 -6.39 -3.69
CA ARG A 62 2.03 -5.44 -4.79
C ARG A 62 0.86 -5.32 -5.75
N ASP A 63 0.09 -6.38 -5.98
CA ASP A 63 -1.13 -6.31 -6.79
C ASP A 63 -2.16 -5.35 -6.18
N ILE A 64 -2.28 -5.32 -4.84
CA ILE A 64 -3.11 -4.35 -4.10
C ILE A 64 -2.68 -2.92 -4.42
N LEU A 65 -1.38 -2.63 -4.34
CA LEU A 65 -0.83 -1.29 -4.65
C LEU A 65 -1.07 -0.92 -6.12
N LYS A 66 -0.92 -1.88 -7.03
CA LYS A 66 -1.18 -1.68 -8.47
C LYS A 66 -2.65 -1.35 -8.74
N ARG A 67 -3.57 -2.04 -8.06
CA ARG A 67 -5.01 -1.74 -8.15
C ARG A 67 -5.33 -0.36 -7.63
N LEU A 68 -4.70 0.06 -6.53
CA LEU A 68 -4.86 1.40 -5.98
C LEU A 68 -4.41 2.46 -6.98
N ASP A 69 -3.19 2.33 -7.53
CA ASP A 69 -2.66 3.25 -8.56
C ASP A 69 -3.56 3.29 -9.80
N THR A 70 -3.96 2.12 -10.32
CA THR A 70 -4.87 2.03 -11.47
C THR A 70 -6.20 2.75 -11.20
N GLY A 71 -6.71 2.68 -9.97
CA GLY A 71 -7.90 3.44 -9.56
C GLY A 71 -7.65 4.94 -9.64
N TYR A 72 -6.54 5.42 -9.06
CA TYR A 72 -6.21 6.84 -9.10
C TYR A 72 -6.01 7.36 -10.53
N GLN A 73 -5.23 6.67 -11.37
CA GLN A 73 -4.99 7.06 -12.77
C GLN A 73 -6.27 7.14 -13.63
N ARG A 74 -7.34 6.43 -13.25
CA ARG A 74 -8.62 6.45 -13.97
C ARG A 74 -9.51 7.62 -13.56
N PHE A 75 -9.37 8.13 -12.35
CA PHE A 75 -10.34 9.06 -11.75
C PHE A 75 -9.73 10.41 -11.36
N PHE A 76 -8.41 10.57 -11.39
CA PHE A 76 -7.66 11.77 -11.04
C PHE A 76 -6.51 11.98 -12.02
#